data_AF-A0A8S9TFA0-F1
#
_entry.id   AF-A0A8S9TFA0-F1
#
_cell.length_a   1.000
_cell.length_b   1.000
_cell.length_c   1.000
_cell.angle_alpha   90.00
_cell.angle_beta   90.00
_cell.angle_gamma   90.00
#
_symmetry.space_group_name_H-M   'P 1'
#
loop_
_entity.id
_entity.type
_entity.pdbx_description
1 polymer ?
#
loop_
_entity_poly.entity_id
_entity_poly.type
_entity_poly.pdbx_seq_one_letter_code
_entity_poly.pdbx_strand_id
1 'polypeptide(L)'
;MSGVTSPSNLIADRYRTLFKIGQAIKLSDFQLHEAIPLLEGLEEVVTQPQTILSHIIHWTRGQPFLTQKLCHLVVQVALESYKGTTTIPNGTEGYWYWVEQLVRSRIIQHWEFQDEPEHLRTIRDRLLFDKHKAGKLLKIYQRVLQVEELKNRNPLDNLIPADNSEEQIELLLSSLVKNYKGYLRVKNPIYQSIFTPQWVSRQL
;
A
#
# COMPACT_ATOMS: atom_id res chain seq x y z
N MET A 1 -11.28 3.41 5.94
CA MET A 1 -11.45 2.09 5.26
C MET A 1 -12.37 2.25 4.05
N SER A 2 -11.87 2.10 2.82
CA SER A 2 -12.76 1.83 1.69
C SER A 2 -13.35 0.43 1.87
N GLY A 3 -14.67 0.27 1.66
CA GLY A 3 -15.38 -0.98 1.86
C GLY A 3 -14.86 -2.09 0.95
N VAL A 4 -13.93 -2.91 1.47
CA VAL A 4 -13.47 -4.12 0.79
C VAL A 4 -14.23 -5.30 1.39
N THR A 5 -15.04 -5.94 0.57
CA THR A 5 -15.87 -7.08 0.96
C THR A 5 -15.84 -8.13 -0.15
N SER A 6 -15.78 -9.40 0.22
CA SER A 6 -16.07 -10.49 -0.73
C SER A 6 -17.58 -10.48 -0.99
N PRO A 7 -18.07 -10.78 -2.20
CA PRO A 7 -19.50 -10.96 -2.45
C PRO A 7 -20.17 -11.90 -1.45
N SER A 8 -19.45 -12.93 -0.97
CA SER A 8 -19.92 -13.86 0.06
C SER A 8 -20.20 -13.20 1.42
N ASN A 9 -19.51 -12.10 1.74
CA ASN A 9 -19.69 -11.33 2.96
C ASN A 9 -20.81 -10.28 2.84
N LEU A 10 -21.36 -10.05 1.64
CA LEU A 10 -22.53 -9.18 1.40
C LEU A 10 -23.85 -9.95 1.37
N ILE A 11 -23.83 -11.28 1.26
CA ILE A 11 -25.02 -12.12 1.14
C ILE A 11 -25.33 -12.73 2.50
N ALA A 12 -26.27 -12.11 3.24
CA ALA A 12 -26.69 -12.57 4.57
C ALA A 12 -27.51 -13.88 4.54
N ASP A 13 -28.25 -14.14 3.45
CA ASP A 13 -29.06 -15.35 3.29
C ASP A 13 -28.81 -16.01 1.93
N ARG A 14 -28.18 -17.19 1.96
CA ARG A 14 -27.83 -17.97 0.75
C ARG A 14 -29.03 -18.65 0.09
N TYR A 15 -30.16 -18.75 0.78
CA TYR A 15 -31.37 -19.44 0.31
C TYR A 15 -32.48 -18.49 -0.16
N ARG A 16 -32.36 -17.19 0.10
CA ARG A 16 -33.25 -16.14 -0.41
C ARG A 16 -32.51 -15.15 -1.31
N THR A 17 -32.29 -15.48 -2.58
CA THR A 17 -31.89 -14.45 -3.55
C THR A 17 -32.51 -14.71 -4.93
N LEU A 18 -33.70 -14.15 -5.14
CA LEU A 18 -34.37 -14.09 -6.45
C LEU A 18 -33.68 -13.14 -7.45
N PHE A 19 -32.59 -12.48 -7.07
CA PHE A 19 -31.83 -11.58 -7.95
C PHE A 19 -30.32 -11.72 -7.69
N LYS A 20 -29.68 -12.68 -8.38
CA LYS A 20 -28.22 -12.80 -8.47
C LYS A 20 -27.69 -12.01 -9.68
N ILE A 21 -27.95 -10.71 -9.73
CA ILE A 21 -27.31 -9.83 -10.71
C ILE A 21 -26.42 -8.87 -9.91
N GLY A 22 -25.15 -9.24 -9.78
CA GLY A 22 -24.13 -8.39 -9.18
C GLY A 22 -22.97 -8.23 -10.15
N GLN A 23 -22.71 -7.00 -10.60
CA GLN A 23 -21.52 -6.69 -11.38
C GLN A 23 -20.40 -6.29 -10.42
N ALA A 24 -19.31 -7.06 -10.41
CA ALA A 24 -18.12 -6.69 -9.65
C ALA A 24 -17.47 -5.46 -10.30
N ILE A 25 -17.44 -4.34 -9.59
CA ILE A 25 -16.70 -3.14 -10.00
C ILE A 25 -15.31 -3.21 -9.36
N LYS A 26 -14.30 -3.53 -10.16
CA LYS A 26 -12.91 -3.54 -9.70
C LYS A 26 -12.39 -2.11 -9.65
N LEU A 27 -12.16 -1.60 -8.45
CA LEU A 27 -11.42 -0.35 -8.25
C LEU A 27 -9.92 -0.63 -8.41
N SER A 28 -9.28 0.07 -9.34
CA SER A 28 -7.84 -0.07 -9.61
C SER A 28 -7.06 1.05 -8.93
N ASP A 29 -5.80 0.76 -8.59
CA ASP A 29 -4.87 1.77 -8.09
C ASP A 29 -4.48 2.73 -9.23
N PHE A 30 -4.24 4.01 -8.91
CA PHE A 30 -3.95 5.05 -9.90
C PHE A 30 -2.68 4.76 -10.70
N GLN A 31 -2.77 5.00 -12.00
CA GLN A 31 -1.61 5.23 -12.84
C GLN A 31 -1.17 6.69 -12.74
N LEU A 32 0.08 6.98 -13.12
CA LEU A 32 0.61 8.35 -13.05
C LEU A 32 -0.27 9.37 -13.77
N HIS A 33 -0.81 9.01 -14.95
CA HIS A 33 -1.68 9.89 -15.73
C HIS A 33 -3.06 10.09 -15.09
N GLU A 34 -3.55 9.14 -14.29
CA GLU A 34 -4.82 9.27 -13.56
C GLU A 34 -4.67 10.14 -12.31
N ALA A 35 -3.44 10.26 -11.79
CA ALA A 35 -3.09 11.07 -10.63
C ALA A 35 -2.75 12.54 -10.98
N ILE A 36 -2.81 12.93 -12.26
CA ILE A 36 -2.56 14.31 -12.73
C ILE A 36 -3.34 15.37 -11.95
N PRO A 37 -4.62 15.19 -11.56
CA PRO A 37 -5.34 16.19 -10.78
C PRO A 37 -4.69 16.51 -9.42
N LEU A 38 -3.83 15.65 -8.88
CA LEU A 38 -3.08 15.92 -7.65
C LEU A 38 -1.89 16.87 -7.86
N LEU A 39 -1.49 17.15 -9.11
CA LEU A 39 -0.38 18.05 -9.41
C LEU A 39 -0.68 19.50 -9.04
N GLU A 40 -1.93 19.93 -9.20
CA GLU A 40 -2.36 21.31 -8.91
C GLU A 40 -1.98 21.72 -7.48
N GLY A 41 -2.22 20.83 -6.50
CA GLY A 41 -1.82 21.08 -5.10
C GLY A 41 -0.32 21.01 -4.82
N LEU A 42 0.48 20.47 -5.74
CA LEU A 42 1.94 20.37 -5.61
C LEU A 42 2.68 21.52 -6.33
N GLU A 43 2.10 22.08 -7.38
CA GLU A 43 2.70 23.16 -8.19
C GLU A 43 3.07 24.40 -7.37
N GLU A 44 2.31 24.70 -6.33
CA GLU A 44 2.54 25.87 -5.47
C GLU A 44 3.69 25.67 -4.47
N VAL A 45 4.10 24.44 -4.20
CA VAL A 45 4.97 24.09 -3.07
C VAL A 45 6.31 23.46 -3.44
N VAL A 46 6.43 22.89 -4.65
CA VAL A 46 7.64 22.24 -5.13
C VAL A 46 8.01 22.65 -6.56
N THR A 47 9.31 22.64 -6.87
CA THR A 47 9.83 23.09 -8.17
C THR A 47 9.65 22.08 -9.31
N GLN A 48 9.40 20.81 -9.01
CA GLN A 48 9.24 19.72 -9.98
C GLN A 48 8.10 18.78 -9.55
N PRO A 49 6.83 19.22 -9.62
CA PRO A 49 5.68 18.49 -9.09
C PRO A 49 5.44 17.15 -9.79
N GLN A 50 5.68 17.06 -11.10
CA GLN A 50 5.57 15.81 -11.86
C GLN A 50 6.59 14.76 -11.40
N THR A 51 7.83 15.17 -11.16
CA THR A 51 8.90 14.28 -10.64
C THR A 51 8.54 13.78 -9.25
N ILE A 52 8.10 14.67 -8.36
CA ILE A 52 7.64 14.30 -7.01
C ILE A 52 6.46 13.31 -7.08
N LEU A 53 5.44 13.59 -7.88
CA LEU A 53 4.29 12.70 -8.04
C LEU A 53 4.71 11.32 -8.55
N SER A 54 5.66 11.25 -9.49
CA SER A 54 6.18 9.98 -9.99
C SER A 54 6.82 9.12 -8.89
N HIS A 55 7.57 9.75 -7.97
CA HIS A 55 8.18 9.09 -6.83
C HIS A 55 7.14 8.69 -5.77
N ILE A 56 6.13 9.53 -5.53
CA ILE A 56 4.99 9.17 -4.66
C ILE A 56 4.30 7.92 -5.21
N ILE A 57 3.94 7.91 -6.51
CA ILE A 57 3.31 6.76 -7.16
C ILE A 57 4.19 5.51 -7.09
N HIS A 58 5.52 5.65 -7.17
CA HIS A 58 6.43 4.52 -6.96
C HIS A 58 6.24 3.89 -5.57
N TRP A 59 6.25 4.71 -4.51
CA TRP A 59 6.12 4.26 -3.12
C TRP A 59 4.73 3.72 -2.78
N THR A 60 3.67 4.29 -3.34
CA THR A 60 2.28 3.90 -3.04
C THR A 60 1.72 2.86 -4.00
N ARG A 61 2.39 2.67 -5.14
CA ARG A 61 1.87 1.94 -6.31
C ARG A 61 0.50 2.45 -6.77
N GLY A 62 0.26 3.74 -6.60
CA GLY A 62 -0.99 4.38 -7.01
C GLY A 62 -2.16 4.18 -6.05
N GLN A 63 -1.96 3.54 -4.89
CA GLN A 63 -3.05 3.34 -3.97
C GLN A 63 -3.67 4.69 -3.57
N PRO A 64 -4.97 4.93 -3.81
CA PRO A 64 -5.55 6.28 -3.70
C PRO A 64 -5.30 6.95 -2.35
N PHE A 65 -5.57 6.22 -1.25
CA PHE A 65 -5.37 6.72 0.10
C PHE A 65 -3.92 7.13 0.39
N LEU A 66 -2.95 6.23 0.14
CA LEU A 66 -1.54 6.55 0.41
C LEU A 66 -1.00 7.64 -0.53
N THR A 67 -1.48 7.66 -1.78
CA THR A 67 -1.08 8.67 -2.77
C THR A 67 -1.53 10.06 -2.31
N GLN A 68 -2.79 10.20 -1.90
CA GLN A 68 -3.30 11.45 -1.34
C GLN A 68 -2.60 11.82 -0.03
N LYS A 69 -2.38 10.87 0.89
CA LYS A 69 -1.68 11.10 2.17
C LYS A 69 -0.27 11.63 1.94
N LEU A 70 0.49 11.05 1.00
CA LEU A 70 1.83 11.53 0.67
C LEU A 70 1.82 12.90 -0.02
N CYS A 71 0.92 13.16 -0.98
CA CYS A 71 0.80 14.50 -1.56
C CYS A 71 0.50 15.55 -0.48
N HIS A 72 -0.39 15.24 0.46
CA HIS A 72 -0.68 16.13 1.58
C HIS A 72 0.55 16.37 2.47
N LEU A 73 1.32 15.32 2.80
CA LEU A 73 2.55 15.46 3.57
C LEU A 73 3.59 16.34 2.88
N VAL A 74 3.69 16.28 1.54
CA VAL A 74 4.56 17.18 0.76
C VAL A 74 4.16 18.64 0.96
N VAL A 75 2.86 18.95 0.85
CA VAL A 75 2.33 20.30 1.06
C VAL A 75 2.60 20.77 2.50
N GLN A 76 2.33 19.93 3.50
CA GLN A 76 2.57 20.28 4.91
C GLN A 76 4.04 20.63 5.18
N VAL A 77 4.98 19.80 4.72
CA VAL A 77 6.42 20.06 4.91
C VAL A 77 6.89 21.33 4.20
N ALA A 78 6.31 21.63 3.03
CA ALA A 78 6.60 22.88 2.33
C ALA A 78 6.09 24.12 3.09
N LEU A 79 4.91 24.02 3.72
CA LEU A 79 4.35 25.09 4.54
C LEU A 79 5.10 25.28 5.87
N GLU A 80 5.64 24.21 6.46
CA GLU A 80 6.51 24.27 7.65
C GLU A 80 7.87 24.95 7.36
N SER A 81 8.29 24.99 6.09
CA SER A 81 9.51 25.68 5.67
C SER A 81 9.31 27.20 5.74
N TYR A 82 10.20 27.91 6.43
CA TYR A 82 10.21 29.39 6.56
C TYR A 82 10.17 30.13 5.21
N LYS A 83 10.48 29.46 4.10
CA LYS A 83 10.48 30.02 2.74
C LYS A 83 9.17 29.79 1.97
N GLY A 84 8.21 29.02 2.51
CA GLY A 84 6.98 28.61 1.81
C GLY A 84 7.19 27.67 0.62
N THR A 85 8.45 27.36 0.28
CA THR A 85 8.84 26.44 -0.79
C THR A 85 9.97 25.56 -0.31
N THR A 86 9.91 24.26 -0.59
CA THR A 86 11.01 23.33 -0.29
C THR A 86 12.06 23.42 -1.40
N THR A 87 13.24 23.98 -1.08
CA THR A 87 14.39 23.92 -1.99
C THR A 87 15.02 22.53 -1.91
N ILE A 88 14.65 21.64 -2.83
CA ILE A 88 15.23 20.30 -2.94
C ILE A 88 16.54 20.42 -3.74
N PRO A 89 17.65 19.77 -3.30
CA PRO A 89 18.89 19.76 -4.06
C PRO A 89 18.64 19.32 -5.52
N ASN A 90 19.13 20.12 -6.48
CA ASN A 90 18.87 19.90 -7.90
C ASN A 90 19.37 18.53 -8.37
N GLY A 91 18.55 17.85 -9.17
CA GLY A 91 18.84 16.54 -9.78
C GLY A 91 17.79 15.49 -9.46
N THR A 92 17.55 14.54 -10.36
CA THR A 92 16.55 13.47 -10.19
C THR A 92 16.78 12.66 -8.91
N GLU A 93 18.05 12.43 -8.53
CA GLU A 93 18.43 11.75 -7.30
C GLU A 93 18.03 12.53 -6.04
N GLY A 94 18.09 13.87 -6.09
CA GLY A 94 17.70 14.74 -4.98
C GLY A 94 16.20 14.66 -4.70
N TYR A 95 15.36 14.66 -5.73
CA TYR A 95 13.91 14.50 -5.60
C TYR A 95 13.52 13.11 -5.07
N TRP A 96 14.16 12.06 -5.57
CA TRP A 96 13.94 10.70 -5.06
C TRP A 96 14.30 10.61 -3.58
N TYR A 97 15.52 11.02 -3.22
CA TYR A 97 16.00 10.96 -1.84
C TYR A 97 15.10 11.75 -0.90
N TRP A 98 14.64 12.93 -1.32
CA TRP A 98 13.73 13.75 -0.52
C TRP A 98 12.39 13.05 -0.25
N VAL A 99 11.75 12.47 -1.27
CA VAL A 99 10.50 11.69 -1.08
C VAL A 99 10.75 10.46 -0.23
N GLU A 100 11.87 9.76 -0.43
CA GLU A 100 12.25 8.62 0.41
C GLU A 100 12.41 9.03 1.88
N GLN A 101 13.08 10.15 2.17
CA GLN A 101 13.21 10.65 3.55
C GLN A 101 11.88 11.04 4.15
N LEU A 102 10.98 11.65 3.36
CA LEU A 102 9.63 11.98 3.80
C LEU A 102 8.84 10.71 4.18
N VAL A 103 8.83 9.70 3.30
CA VAL A 103 8.18 8.41 3.55
C VAL A 103 8.77 7.73 4.78
N ARG A 104 10.10 7.70 4.90
CA ARG A 104 10.78 7.06 6.02
C ARG A 104 10.43 7.74 7.35
N SER A 105 10.55 9.06 7.42
CA SER A 105 10.39 9.82 8.66
C SER A 105 8.93 10.00 9.10
N ARG A 106 7.99 10.15 8.15
CA ARG A 106 6.58 10.48 8.42
C ARG A 106 5.62 9.29 8.30
N ILE A 107 6.06 8.16 7.73
CA ILE A 107 5.19 6.98 7.53
C ILE A 107 5.81 5.70 8.10
N ILE A 108 7.08 5.40 7.82
CA ILE A 108 7.68 4.10 8.19
C ILE A 108 8.19 4.09 9.64
N GLN A 109 8.94 5.12 10.03
CA GLN A 109 9.47 5.25 11.39
C GLN A 109 8.34 5.52 12.36
N HIS A 110 8.30 4.75 13.46
CA HIS A 110 7.25 4.85 14.49
C HIS A 110 5.83 4.84 13.91
N TRP A 111 5.62 4.09 12.83
CA TRP A 111 4.36 4.08 12.06
C TRP A 111 3.15 3.82 12.95
N GLU A 112 3.27 2.96 13.98
CA GLU A 112 2.18 2.66 14.91
C GLU A 112 1.66 3.89 15.64
N PHE A 113 2.50 4.90 15.88
CA PHE A 113 2.13 6.15 16.52
C PHE A 113 1.72 7.23 15.52
N GLN A 114 2.32 7.24 14.31
CA GLN A 114 2.13 8.28 13.31
C GLN A 114 0.98 8.01 12.32
N ASP A 115 0.34 6.84 12.38
CA ASP A 115 -0.68 6.43 11.41
C ASP A 115 -2.03 7.14 11.62
N GLU A 116 -2.05 8.43 11.29
CA GLU A 116 -3.25 9.28 11.26
C GLU A 116 -3.41 9.92 9.87
N PRO A 117 -4.59 9.85 9.22
CA PRO A 117 -5.68 8.92 9.54
C PRO A 117 -5.22 7.46 9.45
N GLU A 118 -5.91 6.61 10.22
CA GLU A 118 -5.57 5.19 10.36
C GLU A 118 -5.67 4.44 9.04
N HIS A 119 -4.66 3.61 8.80
CA HIS A 119 -4.57 2.75 7.62
C HIS A 119 -3.67 1.55 7.88
N LEU A 120 -2.43 1.79 8.29
CA LEU A 120 -1.46 0.76 8.61
C LEU A 120 -1.86 -0.03 9.87
N ARG A 121 -2.38 0.66 10.90
CA ARG A 121 -2.88 0.00 12.12
C ARG A 121 -4.06 -0.90 11.80
N THR A 122 -4.96 -0.44 10.93
CA THR A 122 -6.07 -1.26 10.45
C THR A 122 -5.60 -2.53 9.73
N ILE A 123 -4.55 -2.45 8.90
CA ILE A 123 -3.97 -3.62 8.24
C ILE A 123 -3.42 -4.60 9.29
N ARG A 124 -2.60 -4.11 10.23
CA ARG A 124 -2.06 -4.92 11.34
C ARG A 124 -3.16 -5.61 12.12
N ASP A 125 -4.12 -4.84 12.61
CA ASP A 125 -5.16 -5.31 13.52
C ASP A 125 -6.01 -6.37 12.83
N ARG A 126 -6.25 -6.23 11.52
CA ARG A 126 -6.92 -7.25 10.72
C ARG A 126 -6.12 -8.55 10.59
N LEU A 127 -4.80 -8.48 10.38
CA LEU A 127 -3.93 -9.66 10.28
C LEU A 127 -3.84 -10.43 11.61
N LEU A 128 -3.92 -9.70 12.72
CA LEU A 128 -3.78 -10.24 14.08
C LEU A 128 -5.12 -10.50 14.77
N PHE A 129 -6.24 -10.20 14.10
CA PHE A 129 -7.58 -10.27 14.69
C PHE A 129 -7.94 -11.67 15.20
N ASP A 130 -7.78 -12.68 14.35
CA ASP A 130 -8.04 -14.09 14.69
C ASP A 130 -6.72 -14.80 14.96
N LYS A 131 -6.42 -15.07 16.23
CA LYS A 131 -5.19 -15.74 16.68
C LYS A 131 -4.98 -17.13 16.05
N HIS A 132 -6.07 -17.84 15.71
CA HIS A 132 -5.97 -19.16 15.07
C HIS A 132 -5.55 -19.06 13.60
N LYS A 133 -5.89 -17.95 12.93
CA LYS A 133 -5.54 -17.69 11.52
C LYS A 133 -4.27 -16.87 11.36
N ALA A 134 -3.96 -15.98 12.31
CA ALA A 134 -2.85 -15.03 12.24
C ALA A 134 -1.53 -15.71 11.87
N GLY A 135 -1.20 -16.83 12.54
CA GLY A 135 0.01 -17.58 12.23
C GLY A 135 0.08 -18.11 10.80
N LYS A 136 -1.05 -18.52 10.22
CA LYS A 136 -1.11 -18.98 8.81
C LYS A 136 -0.99 -17.80 7.83
N LEU A 137 -1.71 -16.72 8.08
CA LEU A 137 -1.67 -15.50 7.26
C LEU A 137 -0.24 -14.96 7.20
N LEU A 138 0.41 -14.85 8.36
CA LEU A 138 1.78 -14.36 8.50
C LEU A 138 2.79 -15.29 7.82
N LYS A 139 2.61 -16.61 7.88
CA LYS A 139 3.47 -17.57 7.14
C LYS A 139 3.34 -17.42 5.63
N ILE A 140 2.12 -17.23 5.11
CA ILE A 140 1.91 -16.97 3.67
C ILE A 140 2.58 -15.65 3.29
N TYR A 141 2.37 -14.60 4.08
CA TYR A 141 2.99 -13.30 3.82
C TYR A 141 4.53 -13.34 3.91
N GLN A 142 5.10 -14.09 4.85
CA GLN A 142 6.55 -14.33 4.95
C GLN A 142 7.10 -14.93 3.65
N ARG A 143 6.40 -15.92 3.07
CA ARG A 143 6.77 -16.48 1.77
C ARG A 143 6.69 -15.43 0.66
N VAL A 144 5.64 -14.61 0.63
CA VAL A 144 5.53 -13.51 -0.35
C VAL A 144 6.73 -12.56 -0.24
N LEU A 145 7.16 -12.20 0.97
CA LEU A 145 8.33 -11.33 1.19
C LEU A 145 9.64 -11.96 0.67
N GLN A 146 9.89 -13.24 0.98
CA GLN A 146 11.07 -13.96 0.51
C GLN A 146 11.16 -13.95 -1.02
N VAL A 147 10.02 -14.07 -1.70
CA VAL A 147 9.94 -14.06 -3.16
C VAL A 147 10.21 -12.66 -3.73
N GLU A 148 9.74 -11.61 -3.06
CA GLU A 148 10.05 -10.24 -3.46
C GLU A 148 11.53 -9.91 -3.31
N GLU A 149 12.23 -10.46 -2.31
CA GLU A 149 13.69 -10.31 -2.15
C GLU A 149 14.48 -11.07 -3.23
N LEU A 150 14.02 -12.28 -3.59
CA LEU A 150 14.69 -13.15 -4.56
C LEU A 150 14.48 -12.75 -6.03
N LYS A 151 13.50 -11.90 -6.33
CA LYS A 151 13.22 -11.37 -7.69
C LYS A 151 14.43 -10.74 -8.38
N ASN A 152 15.35 -10.15 -7.60
CA ASN A 152 16.58 -9.56 -8.13
C ASN A 152 17.60 -10.62 -8.57
N ARG A 153 17.35 -11.91 -8.32
CA ARG A 153 18.27 -13.02 -8.57
C ARG A 153 17.76 -14.03 -9.60
N ASN A 154 16.47 -14.38 -9.60
CA ASN A 154 15.86 -15.19 -10.67
C ASN A 154 14.30 -15.05 -10.69
N PRO A 155 13.66 -14.55 -11.77
CA PRO A 155 12.25 -14.15 -11.72
C PRO A 155 11.21 -15.28 -11.73
N LEU A 156 11.56 -16.49 -12.18
CA LEU A 156 10.57 -17.48 -12.62
C LEU A 156 10.21 -18.56 -11.58
N ASP A 157 11.13 -18.94 -10.68
CA ASP A 157 10.98 -20.21 -9.94
C ASP A 157 10.31 -20.10 -8.55
N ASN A 158 9.99 -18.90 -8.09
CA ASN A 158 9.58 -18.71 -6.70
C ASN A 158 8.24 -17.99 -6.51
N LEU A 159 7.38 -17.88 -7.52
CA LEU A 159 6.12 -17.14 -7.35
C LEU A 159 5.13 -17.90 -6.45
N ILE A 160 4.35 -17.17 -5.64
CA ILE A 160 3.26 -17.74 -4.83
C ILE A 160 1.95 -17.65 -5.63
N PRO A 161 1.40 -18.76 -6.14
CA PRO A 161 0.15 -18.74 -6.90
C PRO A 161 -1.03 -18.31 -6.03
N ALA A 162 -1.96 -17.58 -6.65
CA ALA A 162 -3.23 -17.27 -6.03
C ALA A 162 -4.11 -18.54 -6.04
N ASP A 163 -4.35 -19.14 -4.88
CA ASP A 163 -5.10 -20.39 -4.73
C ASP A 163 -6.54 -20.17 -4.24
N ASN A 164 -6.91 -18.93 -3.89
CA ASN A 164 -8.21 -18.56 -3.33
C ASN A 164 -8.59 -19.33 -2.05
N SER A 165 -7.60 -19.85 -1.30
CA SER A 165 -7.82 -20.32 0.07
C SER A 165 -8.35 -19.19 0.96
N GLU A 166 -9.02 -19.57 2.05
CA GLU A 166 -9.59 -18.61 3.00
C GLU A 166 -8.51 -17.64 3.53
N GLU A 167 -7.32 -18.16 3.84
CA GLU A 167 -6.19 -17.35 4.30
C GLU A 167 -5.68 -16.38 3.22
N GLN A 168 -5.61 -16.80 1.95
CA GLN A 168 -5.24 -15.88 0.87
C GLN A 168 -6.30 -14.82 0.61
N ILE A 169 -7.58 -15.17 0.69
CA ILE A 169 -8.68 -14.21 0.58
C ILE A 169 -8.56 -13.17 1.69
N GLU A 170 -8.34 -13.58 2.94
CA GLU A 170 -8.21 -12.65 4.05
C GLU A 170 -7.00 -11.72 3.88
N LEU A 171 -5.86 -12.25 3.43
CA LEU A 171 -4.69 -11.44 3.06
C LEU A 171 -5.00 -10.43 1.95
N LEU A 172 -5.73 -10.81 0.90
CA LEU A 172 -6.14 -9.90 -0.16
C LEU A 172 -7.10 -8.81 0.35
N LEU A 173 -8.05 -9.18 1.22
CA LEU A 173 -8.99 -8.24 1.83
C LEU A 173 -8.30 -7.27 2.79
N SER A 174 -7.19 -7.67 3.42
CA SER A 174 -6.34 -6.76 4.21
C SER A 174 -5.66 -5.69 3.36
N SER A 175 -5.67 -5.83 2.03
CA SER A 175 -4.91 -4.99 1.10
C SER A 175 -3.40 -4.98 1.30
N LEU A 176 -2.83 -5.81 2.20
CA LEU A 176 -1.38 -5.94 2.36
C LEU A 176 -0.74 -6.52 1.08
N VAL A 177 -1.44 -7.47 0.46
CA VAL A 177 -1.05 -8.11 -0.80
C VAL A 177 -2.08 -7.84 -1.89
N LYS A 178 -1.68 -8.09 -3.14
CA LYS A 178 -2.55 -8.09 -4.32
C LYS A 178 -2.31 -9.33 -5.16
N ASN A 179 -3.34 -9.77 -5.85
CA ASN A 179 -3.21 -10.74 -6.94
C ASN A 179 -2.79 -9.98 -8.20
N TYR A 180 -1.56 -10.24 -8.67
CA TYR A 180 -1.04 -9.70 -9.91
C TYR A 180 -0.69 -10.85 -10.86
N LYS A 181 -1.43 -10.94 -11.97
CA LYS A 181 -1.28 -11.99 -12.99
C LYS A 181 -1.34 -13.43 -12.41
N GLY A 182 -2.20 -13.67 -11.42
CA GLY A 182 -2.38 -14.99 -10.81
C GLY A 182 -1.43 -15.30 -9.66
N TYR A 183 -0.63 -14.34 -9.19
CA TYR A 183 0.33 -14.53 -8.11
C TYR A 183 0.18 -13.47 -7.03
N LEU A 184 0.44 -13.85 -5.78
CA LEU A 184 0.47 -12.90 -4.66
C LEU A 184 1.72 -12.03 -4.71
N ARG A 185 1.50 -10.73 -4.47
CA ARG A 185 2.54 -9.69 -4.43
C ARG A 185 2.26 -8.74 -3.28
N VAL A 186 3.30 -8.21 -2.64
CA VAL A 186 3.13 -7.08 -1.72
C VAL A 186 2.53 -5.91 -2.49
N LYS A 187 1.53 -5.23 -1.92
CA LYS A 187 0.76 -4.23 -2.67
C LYS A 187 1.61 -3.01 -3.05
N ASN A 188 2.47 -2.54 -2.15
CA ASN A 188 3.39 -1.42 -2.37
C ASN A 188 4.67 -1.47 -1.49
N PRO A 189 5.72 -0.70 -1.85
CA PRO A 189 6.96 -0.59 -1.07
C PRO A 189 6.82 -0.12 0.38
N ILE A 190 5.86 0.77 0.69
CA ILE A 190 5.62 1.24 2.07
C ILE A 190 5.27 0.05 2.96
N TYR A 191 4.35 -0.81 2.53
CA TYR A 191 3.95 -1.98 3.30
C TYR A 191 5.10 -2.96 3.48
N GLN A 192 5.89 -3.21 2.44
CA GLN A 192 7.07 -4.07 2.52
C GLN A 192 8.09 -3.55 3.54
N SER A 193 8.19 -2.22 3.67
CA SER A 193 9.12 -1.56 4.60
C SER A 193 8.62 -1.56 6.05
N ILE A 194 7.32 -1.76 6.26
CA ILE A 194 6.68 -1.74 7.59
C ILE A 194 6.47 -3.15 8.12
N PHE A 195 5.81 -4.00 7.32
CA PHE A 195 5.55 -5.40 7.64
C PHE A 195 6.73 -6.26 7.17
N THR A 196 7.90 -6.00 7.75
CA THR A 196 9.15 -6.66 7.36
C THR A 196 9.20 -8.13 7.79
N PRO A 197 10.14 -8.95 7.26
CA PRO A 197 10.34 -10.31 7.77
C PRO A 197 10.60 -10.36 9.28
N GLN A 198 11.30 -9.36 9.83
CA GLN A 198 11.55 -9.22 11.26
C GLN A 198 10.26 -8.90 12.03
N TRP A 199 9.42 -8.02 11.50
CA TRP A 199 8.11 -7.74 12.09
C TRP A 199 7.23 -8.99 12.10
N VAL A 200 7.15 -9.71 10.98
CA VAL A 200 6.38 -10.96 10.86
C VAL A 200 6.85 -12.00 11.87
N SER A 201 8.18 -12.18 12.00
CA SER A 201 8.76 -13.16 12.92
C SER A 201 8.50 -12.84 14.39
N ARG A 202 8.29 -11.58 14.76
CA ARG A 202 7.90 -11.20 16.13
C ARG A 202 6.44 -11.49 16.46
N GLN A 203 5.58 -11.67 15.45
CA GLN A 203 4.17 -11.97 15.62
C GLN A 203 3.85 -13.48 15.54
N LEU A 204 4.80 -14.31 15.11
CA LEU A 204 4.70 -15.77 15.02
C LEU A 204 5.19 -16.45 16.31
#